data_AF-A0A8B3NFL9-F1
#
_entry.id   AF-A0A8B3NFL9-F1
#
_cell.length_a   1.000
_cell.length_b   1.000
_cell.length_c   1.000
_cell.angle_alpha   90.00
_cell.angle_beta   90.00
_cell.angle_gamma   90.00
#
_symmetry.space_group_name_H-M   'P 1'
#
loop_
_entity.id
_entity.type
_entity.pdbx_description
1 polymer ?
#
loop_
_entity_poly.entity_id
_entity_poly.type
_entity_poly.pdbx_seq_one_letter_code
_entity_poly.pdbx_strand_id
1 'polypeptide(L)'
;MTPTKLLIGQIAVVCAIVIIGVWTATQWCAQMLTYQTPLGAPWFLFAGWPIYKPWKLFEWWFHFDAYAPEVFDKAGTLAGASGFLGCAAAIAGSLLRARQRGSVTTYGSSRWATTHEVETAGLLRPAGVFLGRLNDRYLRHDGPEHVMAFAPTRSGKGVGLVVPTLLSWTGSAIIHDIKGENWQLTSGWRSKFSYCLLFNPTDPRSARYNPLLEVRKGPDEIRDVQNIADILVDPEGALERRNHWEKTSHSLLVGAILHVLYAEEDKTLARVATFLSDPQRSFAATLRRMMTT
;
A
#
# COMPACT_ATOMS: atom_id res chain seq x y z
N MET A 1 3.41 22.69 2.63
CA MET A 1 3.27 24.17 2.60
C MET A 1 1.91 24.51 2.01
N THR A 2 1.12 25.38 2.64
CA THR A 2 -0.22 25.71 2.12
C THR A 2 -0.15 26.64 0.90
N PRO A 3 -1.03 26.50 -0.10
CA PRO A 3 -1.04 27.32 -1.32
C PRO A 3 -1.02 28.83 -1.05
N THR A 4 -1.65 29.25 0.05
CA THR A 4 -1.72 30.64 0.50
C THR A 4 -0.36 31.21 0.92
N LYS A 5 0.50 30.42 1.59
CA LYS A 5 1.83 30.89 2.03
C LYS A 5 2.77 31.17 0.85
N LEU A 6 2.64 30.38 -0.23
CA LEU A 6 3.44 30.55 -1.45
C LEU A 6 3.01 31.78 -2.27
N LEU A 7 1.70 32.08 -2.30
CA LEU A 7 1.18 33.29 -2.96
C LEU A 7 1.65 34.58 -2.28
N ILE A 8 1.64 34.60 -0.94
CA ILE A 8 2.14 35.74 -0.14
C ILE A 8 3.64 35.98 -0.42
N GLY A 9 4.44 34.91 -0.51
CA GLY A 9 5.86 35.02 -0.86
C GLY A 9 6.10 35.64 -2.24
N GLN A 10 5.33 35.24 -3.25
CA GLN A 10 5.44 35.79 -4.61
C GLN A 10 5.06 37.29 -4.65
N ILE A 11 3.98 37.68 -3.96
CA ILE A 11 3.57 39.08 -3.85
C ILE A 11 4.68 39.92 -3.19
N ALA A 12 5.26 39.42 -2.10
CA ALA A 12 6.35 40.09 -1.40
C ALA A 12 7.58 40.31 -2.31
N VAL A 13 7.96 39.32 -3.12
CA VAL A 13 9.07 39.43 -4.08
C VAL A 13 8.80 40.51 -5.13
N VAL A 14 7.59 40.54 -5.70
CA VAL A 14 7.22 41.55 -6.72
C VAL A 14 7.24 42.95 -6.11
N CYS A 15 6.65 43.13 -4.93
CA CYS A 15 6.68 44.41 -4.22
C CYS A 15 8.11 44.85 -3.89
N ALA A 16 8.99 43.92 -3.47
CA ALA A 16 10.38 44.23 -3.20
C ALA A 16 11.13 44.71 -4.45
N ILE A 17 10.94 44.05 -5.60
CA ILE A 17 11.56 44.45 -6.88
C ILE A 17 11.16 45.87 -7.25
N VAL A 18 9.86 46.18 -7.19
CA VAL A 18 9.34 47.51 -7.55
C VAL A 18 9.82 48.58 -6.58
N ILE A 19 9.74 48.34 -5.27
CA ILE A 19 10.18 49.31 -4.25
C ILE A 19 11.69 49.59 -4.38
N ILE A 20 12.51 48.56 -4.52
CA ILE A 20 13.96 48.71 -4.68
C ILE A 20 14.29 49.43 -5.99
N GLY A 21 13.61 49.11 -7.09
CA GLY A 21 13.83 49.76 -8.37
C GLY A 21 13.47 51.24 -8.36
N VAL A 22 12.30 51.59 -7.81
CA VAL A 22 11.88 52.99 -7.63
C VAL A 22 12.82 53.72 -6.67
N TRP A 23 13.29 53.07 -5.61
CA TRP A 23 14.25 53.66 -4.69
C TRP A 23 15.60 53.92 -5.34
N THR A 24 16.08 52.97 -6.15
CA THR A 24 17.31 53.10 -6.94
C THR A 24 17.19 54.25 -7.93
N ALA A 25 16.05 54.37 -8.64
CA ALA A 25 15.77 55.49 -9.52
C ALA A 25 15.76 56.84 -8.79
N THR A 26 15.24 56.87 -7.57
CA THR A 26 15.24 58.06 -6.72
C THR A 26 16.67 58.47 -6.32
N GLN A 27 17.51 57.53 -5.87
CA GLN A 27 18.91 57.86 -5.53
C GLN A 27 19.69 58.30 -6.76
N TRP A 28 19.46 57.64 -7.90
CA TRP A 28 20.10 57.99 -9.16
C TRP A 28 19.73 59.41 -9.62
N CYS A 29 18.44 59.77 -9.55
CA CYS A 29 17.97 61.12 -9.84
C CYS A 29 18.62 62.18 -8.91
N ALA A 30 18.65 61.90 -7.60
CA ALA A 30 19.28 62.80 -6.62
C ALA A 30 20.78 62.99 -6.88
N GLN A 31 21.48 61.93 -7.28
CA GLN A 31 22.89 61.97 -7.65
C GLN A 31 23.13 62.79 -8.92
N MET A 32 22.31 62.61 -9.96
CA MET A 32 22.40 63.39 -11.20
C MET A 32 22.12 64.89 -10.97
N LEU A 33 21.25 65.20 -10.02
CA LEU A 33 20.97 66.57 -9.57
C LEU A 33 21.92 67.05 -8.47
N THR A 34 23.02 66.33 -8.21
CA THR A 34 24.09 66.72 -7.27
C THR A 34 23.59 67.05 -5.85
N TYR A 35 22.48 66.44 -5.42
CA TYR A 35 21.90 66.63 -4.09
C TYR A 35 21.58 68.09 -3.74
N GLN A 36 21.09 68.87 -4.71
CA GLN A 36 20.75 70.28 -4.51
C GLN A 36 19.70 70.48 -3.40
N THR A 37 19.83 71.61 -2.69
CA THR A 37 18.95 72.00 -1.57
C THR A 37 17.44 71.93 -1.86
N PRO A 38 16.93 72.28 -3.05
CA PRO A 38 15.50 72.20 -3.37
C PRO A 38 14.92 70.78 -3.36
N LEU A 39 15.75 69.73 -3.40
CA LEU A 39 15.28 68.34 -3.28
C LEU A 39 14.79 68.00 -1.87
N GLY A 40 15.11 68.86 -0.89
CA GLY A 40 14.75 68.73 0.51
C GLY A 40 15.78 67.95 1.32
N ALA A 41 15.51 67.81 2.62
CA ALA A 41 16.39 67.08 3.52
C ALA A 41 16.40 65.57 3.19
N PRO A 42 17.58 64.92 3.23
CA PRO A 42 17.66 63.47 3.09
C PRO A 42 16.95 62.77 4.25
N TRP A 43 16.51 61.53 4.01
CA TRP A 43 15.92 60.71 5.06
C TRP A 43 16.96 60.34 6.12
N PHE A 44 18.16 59.99 5.68
CA PHE A 44 19.34 59.78 6.52
C PHE A 44 20.61 59.87 5.67
N LEU A 45 21.76 59.94 6.34
CA LEU A 45 23.08 59.88 5.70
C LEU A 45 23.66 58.47 5.89
N PHE A 46 24.11 57.85 4.80
CA PHE A 46 24.79 56.56 4.84
C PHE A 46 26.20 56.70 4.26
N ALA A 47 27.23 56.46 5.07
CA ALA A 47 28.63 56.65 4.68
C ALA A 47 28.94 58.02 4.04
N GLY A 48 28.23 59.08 4.49
CA GLY A 48 28.34 60.44 3.94
C GLY A 48 27.45 60.74 2.74
N TRP A 49 26.70 59.76 2.22
CA TRP A 49 25.78 59.94 1.09
C TRP A 49 24.35 60.22 1.56
N PRO A 50 23.67 61.26 1.04
CA PRO A 50 22.27 61.54 1.35
C PRO A 50 21.35 60.50 0.71
N ILE A 51 20.60 59.78 1.55
CA ILE A 51 19.62 58.78 1.13
C ILE A 51 18.21 59.36 1.23
N TYR A 52 17.51 59.40 0.10
CA TYR A 52 16.13 59.89 0.02
C TYR A 52 15.09 58.77 0.12
N LYS A 53 13.84 59.12 0.44
CA LYS A 53 12.74 58.14 0.50
C LYS A 53 12.34 57.68 -0.91
N PRO A 54 11.95 56.41 -1.13
CA PRO A 54 11.66 55.88 -2.46
C PRO A 54 10.64 56.67 -3.31
N TRP A 55 9.66 57.34 -2.70
CA TRP A 55 8.63 58.08 -3.45
C TRP A 55 9.04 59.52 -3.81
N LYS A 56 10.17 60.03 -3.32
CA LYS A 56 10.60 61.42 -3.57
C LYS A 56 10.80 61.71 -5.05
N LEU A 57 11.13 60.70 -5.86
CA LEU A 57 11.21 60.82 -7.31
C LEU A 57 9.94 61.44 -7.91
N PHE A 58 8.75 61.01 -7.49
CA PHE A 58 7.49 61.51 -8.04
C PHE A 58 7.21 62.95 -7.62
N GLU A 59 7.53 63.31 -6.38
CA GLU A 59 7.40 64.69 -5.89
C GLU A 59 8.33 65.62 -6.68
N TRP A 60 9.59 65.24 -6.86
CA TRP A 60 10.56 66.03 -7.62
C TRP A 60 10.18 66.14 -9.08
N TRP A 61 9.73 65.05 -9.67
CA TRP A 61 9.28 65.03 -11.05
C TRP A 61 8.13 66.02 -11.23
N PHE A 62 7.09 65.98 -10.38
CA PHE A 62 5.97 66.92 -10.48
C PHE A 62 6.38 68.40 -10.36
N HIS A 63 7.33 68.74 -9.48
CA HIS A 63 7.70 70.13 -9.22
C HIS A 63 8.84 70.67 -10.10
N PHE A 64 9.73 69.80 -10.57
CA PHE A 64 11.01 70.21 -11.17
C PHE A 64 11.25 69.68 -12.58
N ASP A 65 10.30 68.93 -13.17
CA ASP A 65 10.42 68.38 -14.54
C ASP A 65 10.94 69.39 -15.56
N ALA A 66 10.34 70.58 -15.57
CA ALA A 66 10.64 71.64 -16.52
C ALA A 66 12.11 72.12 -16.50
N TYR A 67 12.84 71.88 -15.41
CA TYR A 67 14.23 72.33 -15.25
C TYR A 67 15.26 71.27 -15.63
N ALA A 68 14.90 69.98 -15.56
CA ALA A 68 15.81 68.87 -15.86
C ALA A 68 15.07 67.67 -16.51
N PRO A 69 14.37 67.88 -17.64
CA PRO A 69 13.46 66.87 -18.19
C PRO A 69 14.19 65.57 -18.54
N GLU A 70 15.40 65.64 -19.12
CA GLU A 70 16.17 64.44 -19.46
C GLU A 70 16.55 63.57 -18.25
N VAL A 71 16.75 64.19 -17.08
CA VAL A 71 17.10 63.46 -15.85
C VAL A 71 15.87 62.76 -15.31
N PHE A 72 14.72 63.43 -15.30
CA PHE A 72 13.46 62.84 -14.84
C PHE A 72 12.95 61.75 -15.79
N ASP A 73 13.09 61.91 -17.10
CA ASP A 73 12.77 60.86 -18.08
C ASP A 73 13.61 59.59 -17.86
N LYS A 74 14.93 59.75 -17.68
CA LYS A 74 15.82 58.60 -17.41
C LYS A 74 15.53 57.95 -16.06
N ALA A 75 15.26 58.73 -15.01
CA ALA A 75 14.86 58.18 -13.71
C ALA A 75 13.49 57.47 -13.80
N GLY A 76 12.57 58.02 -14.58
CA GLY A 76 11.27 57.44 -14.87
C GLY A 76 11.34 56.13 -15.64
N THR A 77 12.18 56.04 -16.67
CA THR A 77 12.42 54.79 -17.39
C THR A 77 13.02 53.71 -16.49
N LEU A 78 13.94 54.08 -15.60
CA LEU A 78 14.52 53.16 -14.61
C LEU A 78 13.46 52.66 -13.61
N ALA A 79 12.61 53.56 -13.09
CA ALA A 79 11.50 53.21 -12.23
C ALA A 79 10.48 52.31 -12.96
N GLY A 80 10.12 52.65 -14.20
CA GLY A 80 9.21 51.87 -15.04
C GLY A 80 9.75 50.48 -15.38
N ALA A 81 11.04 50.36 -15.69
CA ALA A 81 11.72 49.08 -15.94
C ALA A 81 11.60 48.12 -14.74
N SER A 82 11.65 48.63 -13.51
CA SER A 82 11.44 47.82 -12.31
C SER A 82 10.01 47.26 -12.20
N GLY A 83 9.01 48.00 -12.68
CA GLY A 83 7.63 47.53 -12.79
C GLY A 83 7.51 46.35 -13.77
N PHE A 84 8.12 46.47 -14.95
CA PHE A 84 8.18 45.37 -15.92
C PHE A 84 8.92 44.15 -15.38
N LEU A 85 10.03 44.35 -14.65
CA LEU A 85 10.77 43.27 -14.00
C LEU A 85 9.93 42.57 -12.92
N GLY A 86 9.16 43.32 -12.14
CA GLY A 86 8.19 42.78 -11.18
C GLY A 86 7.12 41.92 -11.86
N CYS A 87 6.56 42.38 -12.98
CA CYS A 87 5.62 41.60 -13.79
C CYS A 87 6.24 40.31 -14.33
N ALA A 88 7.47 40.36 -14.86
CA ALA A 88 8.19 39.19 -15.35
C ALA A 88 8.43 38.16 -14.23
N ALA A 89 8.83 38.62 -13.03
CA ALA A 89 8.99 37.76 -11.87
C ALA A 89 7.65 37.13 -11.43
N ALA A 90 6.55 37.86 -11.51
CA ALA A 90 5.22 37.34 -11.23
C ALA A 90 4.79 36.25 -12.23
N ILE A 91 5.08 36.44 -13.52
CA ILE A 91 4.79 35.45 -14.57
C ILE A 91 5.65 34.18 -14.34
N ALA A 92 6.96 34.35 -14.14
CA ALA A 92 7.88 33.24 -13.90
C ALA A 92 7.48 32.43 -12.65
N GLY A 93 7.19 33.10 -11.53
CA GLY A 93 6.71 32.44 -10.31
C GLY A 93 5.39 31.69 -10.52
N SER A 94 4.48 32.23 -11.33
CA SER A 94 3.21 31.58 -11.66
C SER A 94 3.39 30.33 -12.53
N LEU A 95 4.33 30.36 -13.50
CA LEU A 95 4.68 29.20 -14.33
C LEU A 95 5.34 28.08 -13.52
N LEU A 96 6.26 28.44 -12.61
CA LEU A 96 6.88 27.48 -11.69
C LEU A 96 5.83 26.84 -10.77
N ARG A 97 4.87 27.63 -10.27
CA ARG A 97 3.73 27.12 -9.48
C ARG A 97 2.84 26.17 -10.27
N ALA A 98 2.55 26.49 -11.54
CA ALA A 98 1.75 25.62 -12.40
C ALA A 98 2.38 24.24 -12.57
N ARG A 99 3.72 24.18 -12.65
CA ARG A 99 4.48 22.93 -12.69
C ARG A 99 4.50 22.18 -11.35
N GLN A 100 4.38 22.89 -10.23
CA GLN A 100 4.37 22.31 -8.88
C GLN A 100 3.00 21.83 -8.39
N ARG A 101 1.92 22.06 -9.15
CA ARG A 101 0.63 21.40 -8.85
C ARG A 101 0.78 19.89 -9.13
N GLY A 102 1.33 19.20 -8.14
CA GLY A 102 1.34 17.76 -8.05
C GLY A 102 -0.07 17.21 -8.17
N SER A 103 -0.18 16.05 -8.79
CA SER A 103 -1.41 15.31 -9.09
C SER A 103 -2.50 15.57 -8.06
N VAL A 104 -3.60 16.20 -8.50
CA VAL A 104 -4.78 16.42 -7.66
C VAL A 104 -5.40 15.05 -7.35
N THR A 105 -5.19 14.53 -6.13
CA THR A 105 -5.63 13.18 -5.71
C THR A 105 -7.03 13.18 -5.08
N THR A 106 -7.92 14.08 -5.49
CA THR A 106 -9.25 14.28 -4.87
C THR A 106 -10.10 13.00 -4.85
N TYR A 107 -9.90 12.08 -5.82
CA TYR A 107 -10.61 10.81 -5.92
C TYR A 107 -9.72 9.57 -5.67
N GLY A 108 -8.56 9.78 -5.06
CA GLY A 108 -7.56 8.74 -4.83
C GLY A 108 -6.26 8.97 -5.60
N SER A 109 -5.20 8.37 -5.10
CA SER A 109 -3.85 8.44 -5.67
C SER A 109 -3.47 7.18 -6.46
N SER A 110 -4.40 6.24 -6.62
CA SER A 110 -4.17 4.98 -7.30
C SER A 110 -3.82 5.23 -8.77
N ARG A 111 -2.67 4.71 -9.17
CA ARG A 111 -2.20 4.73 -10.56
C ARG A 111 -1.45 3.44 -10.85
N TRP A 112 -1.23 3.18 -12.13
CA TRP A 112 -0.32 2.11 -12.53
C TRP A 112 1.09 2.38 -11.99
N ALA A 113 1.70 1.31 -11.49
CA ALA A 113 3.09 1.34 -11.03
C ALA A 113 4.03 1.55 -12.23
N THR A 114 5.10 2.30 -12.01
CA THR A 114 6.22 2.41 -12.95
C THR A 114 7.11 1.18 -12.87
N THR A 115 7.89 0.91 -13.91
CA THR A 115 8.84 -0.22 -13.92
C THR A 115 9.78 -0.19 -12.72
N HIS A 116 10.28 1.00 -12.35
CA HIS A 116 11.17 1.17 -11.20
C HIS A 116 10.48 0.81 -9.87
N GLU A 117 9.21 1.15 -9.70
CA GLU A 117 8.44 0.78 -8.51
C GLU A 117 8.20 -0.73 -8.44
N VAL A 118 7.91 -1.37 -9.58
CA VAL A 118 7.73 -2.83 -9.68
C VAL A 118 9.03 -3.57 -9.34
N GLU A 119 10.17 -3.07 -9.82
CA GLU A 119 11.49 -3.60 -9.49
C GLU A 119 11.84 -3.41 -8.02
N THR A 120 11.59 -2.22 -7.47
CA THR A 120 11.84 -1.90 -6.07
C THR A 120 10.97 -2.75 -5.13
N ALA A 121 9.73 -3.02 -5.53
CA ALA A 121 8.84 -3.94 -4.84
C ALA A 121 9.25 -5.43 -4.97
N GLY A 122 10.31 -5.73 -5.74
CA GLY A 122 10.83 -7.08 -5.91
C GLY A 122 9.98 -7.99 -6.78
N LEU A 123 8.98 -7.47 -7.48
CA LEU A 123 7.99 -8.28 -8.22
C LEU A 123 8.57 -8.95 -9.47
N LEU A 124 9.75 -8.53 -9.94
CA LEU A 124 10.44 -9.13 -11.09
C LEU A 124 11.38 -10.30 -10.72
N ARG A 125 11.46 -10.65 -9.43
CA ARG A 125 12.28 -11.78 -8.97
C ARG A 125 11.65 -13.11 -9.38
N PRO A 126 12.46 -14.14 -9.67
CA PRO A 126 11.96 -15.45 -10.07
C PRO A 126 11.47 -16.30 -8.88
N ALA A 127 10.90 -15.69 -7.84
CA ALA A 127 10.39 -16.33 -6.64
C ALA A 127 8.97 -15.84 -6.35
N GLY A 128 8.15 -16.63 -5.66
CA GLY A 128 6.79 -16.21 -5.35
C GLY A 128 5.69 -16.83 -6.19
N VAL A 129 4.46 -16.50 -5.79
CA VAL A 129 3.23 -16.78 -6.52
C VAL A 129 3.21 -15.96 -7.82
N PHE A 130 2.83 -16.58 -8.93
CA PHE A 130 2.72 -15.89 -10.21
C PHE A 130 1.51 -14.94 -10.22
N LEU A 131 1.73 -13.67 -10.54
CA LEU A 131 0.68 -12.65 -10.61
C LEU A 131 0.29 -12.31 -12.06
N GLY A 132 1.24 -12.37 -12.98
CA GLY A 132 1.03 -11.92 -14.35
C GLY A 132 2.31 -11.55 -15.06
N ARG A 133 2.22 -10.60 -16.00
CA ARG A 133 3.33 -10.16 -16.83
C ARG A 133 3.28 -8.65 -17.03
N LEU A 134 4.45 -8.00 -16.92
CA LEU A 134 4.68 -6.63 -17.33
C LEU A 134 5.68 -6.64 -18.50
N ASN A 135 5.23 -6.26 -19.70
CA ASN A 135 5.99 -6.41 -20.95
C ASN A 135 6.46 -7.87 -21.12
N ASP A 136 7.76 -8.13 -21.18
CA ASP A 136 8.32 -9.49 -21.31
C ASP A 136 8.82 -10.09 -20.00
N ARG A 137 8.45 -9.47 -18.85
CA ARG A 137 8.89 -9.89 -17.52
C ARG A 137 7.71 -10.40 -16.71
N TYR A 138 7.88 -11.57 -16.10
CA TYR A 138 6.88 -12.11 -15.19
C TYR A 138 6.86 -11.33 -13.87
N LEU A 139 5.65 -11.14 -13.35
CA LEU A 139 5.38 -10.58 -12.04
C LEU A 139 5.10 -11.70 -11.06
N ARG A 140 5.81 -11.71 -9.94
CA ARG A 140 5.66 -12.70 -8.87
C ARG A 140 5.69 -12.03 -7.50
N HIS A 141 5.01 -12.62 -6.53
CA HIS A 141 4.97 -12.14 -5.17
C HIS A 141 5.45 -13.21 -4.20
N ASP A 142 6.54 -12.91 -3.49
CA ASP A 142 7.21 -13.77 -2.51
C ASP A 142 7.19 -13.15 -1.11
N GLY A 143 6.21 -12.28 -0.85
CA GLY A 143 6.04 -11.62 0.44
C GLY A 143 5.20 -12.45 1.41
N PRO A 144 5.17 -12.07 2.70
CA PRO A 144 4.32 -12.69 3.70
C PRO A 144 2.81 -12.43 3.47
N GLU A 145 2.46 -11.51 2.58
CA GLU A 145 1.09 -11.12 2.30
C GLU A 145 0.30 -12.19 1.54
N HIS A 146 -1.01 -12.19 1.72
CA HIS A 146 -1.92 -13.08 0.98
C HIS A 146 -2.29 -12.49 -0.38
N VAL A 147 -2.40 -13.37 -1.38
CA VAL A 147 -2.84 -12.99 -2.74
C VAL A 147 -4.29 -13.42 -2.96
N MET A 148 -5.14 -12.45 -3.28
CA MET A 148 -6.54 -12.68 -3.65
C MET A 148 -6.73 -12.43 -5.15
N ALA A 149 -7.25 -13.43 -5.87
CA ALA A 149 -7.50 -13.34 -7.31
C ALA A 149 -9.00 -13.25 -7.61
N PHE A 150 -9.43 -12.11 -8.15
CA PHE A 150 -10.80 -11.93 -8.67
C PHE A 150 -10.84 -12.31 -10.14
N ALA A 151 -11.40 -13.49 -10.43
CA ALA A 151 -11.38 -14.06 -11.78
C ALA A 151 -12.72 -14.76 -12.11
N PRO A 152 -13.56 -14.18 -12.99
CA PRO A 152 -14.80 -14.81 -13.45
C PRO A 152 -14.59 -16.18 -14.10
N THR A 153 -15.66 -16.94 -14.33
CA THR A 153 -15.57 -18.19 -15.08
C THR A 153 -15.02 -17.93 -16.50
N ARG A 154 -14.18 -18.85 -16.99
CA ARG A 154 -13.51 -18.76 -18.31
C ARG A 154 -12.57 -17.56 -18.52
N SER A 155 -12.19 -16.84 -17.45
CA SER A 155 -11.19 -15.75 -17.51
C SER A 155 -9.72 -16.21 -17.54
N GLY A 156 -9.48 -17.53 -17.49
CA GLY A 156 -8.13 -18.08 -17.53
C GLY A 156 -7.41 -18.17 -16.17
N LYS A 157 -8.10 -18.09 -15.01
CA LYS A 157 -7.46 -18.23 -13.68
C LYS A 157 -6.54 -19.45 -13.54
N GLY A 158 -6.93 -20.58 -14.13
CA GLY A 158 -6.14 -21.82 -14.10
C GLY A 158 -4.82 -21.66 -14.86
N VAL A 159 -4.91 -21.27 -16.14
CA VAL A 159 -3.75 -21.18 -17.04
C VAL A 159 -2.88 -19.94 -16.80
N GLY A 160 -3.45 -18.85 -16.28
CA GLY A 160 -2.78 -17.56 -16.13
C GLY A 160 -2.22 -17.29 -14.73
N LEU A 161 -2.66 -18.03 -13.71
CA LEU A 161 -2.24 -17.81 -12.31
C LEU A 161 -1.85 -19.11 -11.62
N VAL A 162 -2.77 -20.08 -11.56
CA VAL A 162 -2.59 -21.30 -10.75
C VAL A 162 -1.52 -22.22 -11.32
N VAL A 163 -1.65 -22.64 -12.58
CA VAL A 163 -0.69 -23.56 -13.22
C VAL A 163 0.71 -22.94 -13.30
N PRO A 164 0.90 -21.68 -13.76
CA PRO A 164 2.21 -21.03 -13.73
C PRO A 164 2.81 -20.97 -12.33
N THR A 165 2.01 -20.71 -11.30
CA THR A 165 2.46 -20.74 -9.90
C THR A 165 2.96 -22.14 -9.54
N LEU A 166 2.16 -23.19 -9.75
CA LEU A 166 2.54 -24.56 -9.36
C LEU A 166 3.75 -25.11 -10.12
N LEU A 167 4.02 -24.59 -11.33
CA LEU A 167 5.18 -24.94 -12.14
C LEU A 167 6.44 -24.13 -11.80
N SER A 168 6.31 -22.96 -11.16
CA SER A 168 7.45 -22.08 -10.84
C SER A 168 7.77 -21.97 -9.35
N TRP A 169 6.77 -22.11 -8.48
CA TRP A 169 6.91 -22.15 -7.03
C TRP A 169 7.45 -23.49 -6.58
N THR A 170 8.68 -23.51 -6.06
CA THR A 170 9.34 -24.75 -5.62
C THR A 170 9.08 -25.09 -4.16
N GLY A 171 8.43 -24.21 -3.39
CA GLY A 171 8.03 -24.48 -2.01
C GLY A 171 6.89 -25.48 -1.88
N SER A 172 6.60 -25.88 -0.65
CA SER A 172 5.44 -26.70 -0.30
C SER A 172 4.13 -26.00 -0.69
N ALA A 173 3.14 -26.77 -1.10
CA ALA A 173 1.83 -26.26 -1.48
C ALA A 173 0.75 -27.29 -1.14
N ILE A 174 -0.39 -26.80 -0.62
CA ILE A 174 -1.63 -27.56 -0.47
C ILE A 174 -2.62 -26.97 -1.48
N ILE A 175 -3.14 -27.81 -2.37
CA ILE A 175 -3.99 -27.36 -3.47
C ILE A 175 -5.37 -27.99 -3.31
N HIS A 176 -6.38 -27.16 -3.11
CA HIS A 176 -7.77 -27.60 -3.21
C HIS A 176 -8.18 -27.65 -4.69
N ASP A 177 -8.10 -28.84 -5.29
CA ASP A 177 -8.32 -29.07 -6.71
C ASP A 177 -9.59 -29.88 -6.98
N ILE A 178 -10.73 -29.21 -6.93
CA ILE A 178 -12.07 -29.82 -7.13
C ILE A 178 -12.17 -30.58 -8.46
N LYS A 179 -11.43 -30.14 -9.50
CA LYS A 179 -11.50 -30.72 -10.84
C LYS A 179 -10.38 -31.71 -11.16
N GLY A 180 -9.31 -31.75 -10.37
CA GLY A 180 -8.13 -32.58 -10.64
C GLY A 180 -7.21 -32.05 -11.77
N GLU A 181 -7.51 -30.90 -12.37
CA GLU A 181 -6.76 -30.33 -13.49
C GLU A 181 -5.35 -29.91 -13.06
N ASN A 182 -5.20 -29.37 -11.85
CA ASN A 182 -3.91 -28.93 -11.34
C ASN A 182 -3.01 -30.13 -11.06
N TRP A 183 -3.56 -31.20 -10.47
CA TRP A 183 -2.82 -32.43 -10.25
C TRP A 183 -2.33 -33.02 -11.57
N GLN A 184 -3.21 -33.19 -12.55
CA GLN A 184 -2.87 -33.78 -13.84
C GLN A 184 -1.78 -33.00 -14.59
N LEU A 185 -1.87 -31.66 -14.58
CA LEU A 185 -0.94 -30.81 -15.33
C LEU A 185 0.41 -30.61 -14.62
N THR A 186 0.43 -30.60 -13.28
CA THR A 186 1.60 -30.07 -12.54
C THR A 186 2.30 -31.09 -11.66
N SER A 187 1.63 -32.16 -11.22
CA SER A 187 2.20 -33.14 -10.28
C SER A 187 3.48 -33.77 -10.82
N GLY A 188 3.51 -34.18 -12.10
CA GLY A 188 4.68 -34.81 -12.71
C GLY A 188 5.92 -33.91 -12.75
N TRP A 189 5.74 -32.59 -12.93
CA TRP A 189 6.83 -31.62 -12.82
C TRP A 189 7.28 -31.46 -11.37
N ARG A 190 6.33 -31.25 -10.45
CA ARG A 190 6.61 -31.04 -9.03
C ARG A 190 7.30 -32.25 -8.38
N SER A 191 6.95 -33.47 -8.80
CA SER A 191 7.56 -34.71 -8.32
C SER A 191 9.06 -34.82 -8.62
N LYS A 192 9.62 -33.96 -9.48
CA LYS A 192 11.07 -33.91 -9.73
C LYS A 192 11.85 -33.26 -8.58
N PHE A 193 11.21 -32.47 -7.73
CA PHE A 193 11.86 -31.73 -6.64
C PHE A 193 11.09 -31.75 -5.31
N SER A 194 9.87 -32.30 -5.29
CA SER A 194 9.01 -32.38 -4.10
C SER A 194 8.33 -33.74 -4.03
N TYR A 195 7.90 -34.13 -2.83
CA TYR A 195 6.97 -35.24 -2.66
C TYR A 195 5.55 -34.76 -2.96
N CYS A 196 4.84 -35.47 -3.85
CA CYS A 196 3.48 -35.11 -4.28
C CYS A 196 2.50 -36.20 -3.85
N LEU A 197 1.50 -35.82 -3.05
CA LEU A 197 0.42 -36.71 -2.61
C LEU A 197 -0.91 -36.26 -3.20
N LEU A 198 -1.65 -37.19 -3.80
CA LEU A 198 -3.04 -36.98 -4.20
C LEU A 198 -3.94 -37.42 -3.06
N PHE A 199 -4.81 -36.55 -2.55
CA PHE A 199 -5.87 -36.94 -1.63
C PHE A 199 -7.23 -36.77 -2.32
N ASN A 200 -7.79 -37.89 -2.77
CA ASN A 200 -9.13 -37.97 -3.35
C ASN A 200 -9.78 -39.30 -2.90
N PRO A 201 -10.69 -39.29 -1.91
CA PRO A 201 -11.28 -40.50 -1.35
C PRO A 201 -11.96 -41.43 -2.35
N THR A 202 -12.27 -40.95 -3.56
CA THR A 202 -12.90 -41.74 -4.64
C THR A 202 -11.92 -42.32 -5.65
N ASP A 203 -10.65 -41.92 -5.62
CA ASP A 203 -9.62 -42.38 -6.55
C ASP A 203 -8.75 -43.49 -5.91
N PRO A 204 -8.59 -44.67 -6.54
CA PRO A 204 -7.73 -45.74 -6.03
C PRO A 204 -6.26 -45.35 -5.82
N ARG A 205 -5.78 -44.30 -6.50
CA ARG A 205 -4.41 -43.79 -6.38
C ARG A 205 -4.24 -42.83 -5.21
N SER A 206 -5.31 -42.50 -4.51
CA SER A 206 -5.27 -41.56 -3.39
C SER A 206 -4.37 -42.06 -2.28
N ALA A 207 -3.58 -41.14 -1.74
CA ALA A 207 -2.97 -41.29 -0.44
C ALA A 207 -4.06 -41.55 0.61
N ARG A 208 -3.69 -42.33 1.63
CA ARG A 208 -4.54 -42.60 2.78
C ARG A 208 -4.14 -41.66 3.90
N TYR A 209 -5.11 -41.12 4.60
CA TYR A 209 -4.88 -40.22 5.73
C TYR A 209 -5.76 -40.66 6.89
N ASN A 210 -5.16 -40.77 8.08
CA ASN A 210 -5.86 -41.03 9.31
C ASN A 210 -5.47 -39.95 10.33
N PRO A 211 -6.34 -38.96 10.61
CA PRO A 211 -5.98 -37.86 11.51
C PRO A 211 -5.72 -38.34 12.94
N LEU A 212 -6.22 -39.52 13.33
CA LEU A 212 -5.96 -40.08 14.66
C LEU A 212 -4.50 -40.49 14.86
N LEU A 213 -3.75 -40.73 13.78
CA LEU A 213 -2.31 -41.03 13.87
C LEU A 213 -1.45 -39.78 14.11
N GLU A 214 -2.00 -38.60 13.83
CA GLU A 214 -1.33 -37.31 14.06
C GLU A 214 -1.51 -36.79 15.50
N VAL A 215 -2.29 -37.49 16.33
CA VAL A 215 -2.52 -37.13 17.73
C VAL A 215 -1.26 -37.43 18.55
N ARG A 216 -0.67 -36.37 19.13
CA ARG A 216 0.53 -36.51 19.97
C ARG A 216 0.14 -36.91 21.38
N LYS A 217 0.54 -38.11 21.79
CA LYS A 217 0.33 -38.60 23.16
C LYS A 217 1.06 -37.72 24.18
N GLY A 218 0.44 -37.48 25.32
CA GLY A 218 1.01 -36.68 26.40
C GLY A 218 0.30 -35.33 26.59
N PRO A 219 1.01 -34.25 26.93
CA PRO A 219 0.40 -32.97 27.33
C PRO A 219 -0.54 -32.33 26.28
N ASP A 220 -0.27 -32.59 25.00
CA ASP A 220 -0.99 -31.99 23.88
C ASP A 220 -2.16 -32.85 23.36
N GLU A 221 -2.34 -34.07 23.89
CA GLU A 221 -3.23 -35.07 23.30
C GLU A 221 -4.69 -34.61 23.24
N ILE A 222 -5.19 -34.06 24.36
CA ILE A 222 -6.57 -33.55 24.43
C ILE A 222 -6.77 -32.42 23.42
N ARG A 223 -5.79 -31.53 23.27
CA ARG A 223 -5.85 -30.41 22.33
C ARG A 223 -5.86 -30.91 20.89
N ASP A 224 -5.04 -31.89 20.55
CA ASP A 224 -5.00 -32.47 19.21
C ASP A 224 -6.32 -33.18 18.85
N VAL A 225 -6.91 -33.92 19.80
CA VAL A 225 -8.23 -34.54 19.61
C VAL A 225 -9.35 -33.50 19.50
N GLN A 226 -9.30 -32.41 20.29
CA GLN A 226 -10.24 -31.31 20.17
C GLN A 226 -10.16 -30.65 18.79
N ASN A 227 -8.96 -30.41 18.25
CA ASN A 227 -8.79 -29.87 16.89
C ASN A 227 -9.43 -30.78 15.84
N ILE A 228 -9.29 -32.10 15.96
CA ILE A 228 -9.94 -33.07 15.06
C ILE A 228 -11.47 -33.00 15.20
N ALA A 229 -11.97 -32.95 16.43
CA ALA A 229 -13.40 -32.86 16.69
C ALA A 229 -14.01 -31.55 16.17
N ASP A 230 -13.31 -30.42 16.32
CA ASP A 230 -13.72 -29.12 15.80
C ASP A 230 -13.83 -29.14 14.27
N ILE A 231 -12.86 -29.72 13.56
CA ILE A 231 -12.91 -29.87 12.10
C ILE A 231 -14.13 -30.68 11.65
N LEU A 232 -14.51 -31.72 12.41
CA LEU A 232 -15.61 -32.63 12.07
C LEU A 232 -17.01 -32.07 12.44
N VAL A 233 -17.11 -31.34 13.53
CA VAL A 233 -18.39 -30.82 14.06
C VAL A 233 -18.70 -29.43 13.51
N ASP A 234 -17.67 -28.61 13.26
CA ASP A 234 -17.80 -27.20 12.85
C ASP A 234 -16.80 -26.86 11.72
N PRO A 235 -16.98 -27.44 10.52
CA PRO A 235 -16.04 -27.25 9.42
C PRO A 235 -15.99 -25.81 8.88
N GLU A 236 -17.02 -24.99 9.17
CA GLU A 236 -17.08 -23.59 8.76
C GLU A 236 -16.48 -22.61 9.78
N GLY A 237 -16.13 -23.09 10.98
CA GLY A 237 -15.55 -22.28 12.05
C GLY A 237 -16.48 -21.18 12.55
N ALA A 238 -17.80 -21.38 12.44
CA ALA A 238 -18.81 -20.40 12.84
C ALA A 238 -19.07 -20.47 14.35
N LEU A 239 -18.02 -20.21 15.14
CA LEU A 239 -18.01 -20.27 16.61
C LEU A 239 -19.17 -19.49 17.27
N GLU A 240 -19.65 -18.41 16.64
CA GLU A 240 -20.74 -17.57 17.15
C GLU A 240 -22.13 -18.23 17.08
N ARG A 241 -22.30 -19.34 16.35
CA ARG A 241 -23.58 -20.05 16.20
C ARG A 241 -23.61 -21.45 16.82
N ARG A 242 -22.71 -21.75 17.77
CA ARG A 242 -22.67 -23.09 18.38
C ARG A 242 -23.96 -23.40 19.16
N ASN A 243 -24.85 -24.18 18.56
CA ASN A 243 -26.05 -24.70 19.21
C ASN A 243 -25.65 -25.68 20.33
N HIS A 244 -26.50 -25.83 21.35
CA HIS A 244 -26.24 -26.75 22.48
C HIS A 244 -25.88 -28.17 22.02
N TRP A 245 -26.50 -28.64 20.93
CA TRP A 245 -26.23 -29.93 20.31
C TRP A 245 -24.80 -30.09 19.80
N GLU A 246 -24.18 -29.03 19.28
CA GLU A 246 -22.80 -29.08 18.77
C GLU A 246 -21.79 -29.15 19.92
N LYS A 247 -22.05 -28.44 21.04
CA LYS A 247 -21.18 -28.50 22.23
C LYS A 247 -21.19 -29.88 22.90
N THR A 248 -22.37 -30.49 23.02
CA THR A 248 -22.52 -31.84 23.59
C THR A 248 -21.93 -32.90 22.65
N SER A 249 -22.15 -32.78 21.34
CA SER A 249 -21.59 -33.69 20.34
C SER A 249 -20.06 -33.61 20.28
N HIS A 250 -19.51 -32.41 20.36
CA HIS A 250 -18.07 -32.18 20.44
C HIS A 250 -17.45 -32.90 21.65
N SER A 251 -18.01 -32.70 22.84
CA SER A 251 -17.47 -33.31 24.07
C SER A 251 -17.55 -34.84 24.03
N LEU A 252 -18.65 -35.39 23.53
CA LEU A 252 -18.81 -36.83 23.31
C LEU A 252 -17.78 -37.37 22.32
N LEU A 253 -17.60 -36.69 21.19
CA LEU A 253 -16.67 -37.11 20.13
C LEU A 253 -15.22 -37.10 20.62
N VAL A 254 -14.81 -36.07 21.37
CA VAL A 254 -13.49 -36.01 22.01
C VAL A 254 -13.28 -37.23 22.92
N GLY A 255 -14.23 -37.52 23.81
CA GLY A 255 -14.15 -38.68 24.70
C GLY A 255 -14.11 -40.01 23.94
N ALA A 256 -14.89 -40.15 22.87
CA ALA A 256 -14.93 -41.34 22.05
C ALA A 256 -13.62 -41.56 21.26
N ILE A 257 -13.03 -40.50 20.71
CA ILE A 257 -11.73 -40.58 20.04
C ILE A 257 -10.65 -41.01 21.04
N LEU A 258 -10.59 -40.40 22.23
CA LEU A 258 -9.66 -40.80 23.27
C LEU A 258 -9.85 -42.25 23.68
N HIS A 259 -11.10 -42.68 23.91
CA HIS A 259 -11.38 -44.08 24.22
C HIS A 259 -10.90 -45.02 23.11
N VAL A 260 -11.15 -44.72 21.84
CA VAL A 260 -10.63 -45.52 20.72
C VAL A 260 -9.10 -45.53 20.70
N LEU A 261 -8.45 -44.39 20.92
CA LEU A 261 -6.99 -44.25 20.97
C LEU A 261 -6.35 -45.11 22.05
N TYR A 262 -7.02 -45.33 23.19
CA TYR A 262 -6.49 -46.11 24.32
C TYR A 262 -6.98 -47.57 24.36
N ALA A 263 -8.28 -47.80 24.22
CA ALA A 263 -8.92 -49.08 24.55
C ALA A 263 -9.19 -50.01 23.36
N GLU A 264 -9.30 -49.48 22.13
CA GLU A 264 -9.74 -50.26 20.97
C GLU A 264 -8.57 -50.58 20.03
N GLU A 265 -8.48 -51.76 19.41
CA GLU A 265 -7.30 -52.09 18.55
C GLU A 265 -7.17 -51.16 17.33
N ASP A 266 -8.29 -50.91 16.62
CA ASP A 266 -8.32 -50.09 15.41
C ASP A 266 -8.42 -48.58 15.73
N LYS A 267 -7.31 -47.86 15.55
CA LYS A 267 -7.21 -46.43 15.86
C LYS A 267 -7.67 -45.54 14.71
N THR A 268 -8.92 -45.70 14.25
CA THR A 268 -9.44 -44.98 13.06
C THR A 268 -10.75 -44.23 13.34
N LEU A 269 -11.04 -43.18 12.57
CA LEU A 269 -12.35 -42.51 12.63
C LEU A 269 -13.51 -43.44 12.27
N ALA A 270 -13.29 -44.43 11.40
CA ALA A 270 -14.29 -45.46 11.11
C ALA A 270 -14.60 -46.30 12.36
N ARG A 271 -13.60 -46.62 13.18
CA ARG A 271 -13.82 -47.29 14.47
C ARG A 271 -14.60 -46.40 15.44
N VAL A 272 -14.26 -45.11 15.53
CA VAL A 272 -15.02 -44.15 16.35
C VAL A 272 -16.50 -44.12 15.96
N ALA A 273 -16.79 -44.03 14.66
CA ALA A 273 -18.15 -44.04 14.15
C ALA A 273 -18.89 -45.33 14.51
N THR A 274 -18.30 -46.49 14.16
CA THR A 274 -18.91 -47.81 14.43
C THR A 274 -19.07 -48.09 15.92
N PHE A 275 -18.17 -47.60 16.78
CA PHE A 275 -18.28 -47.73 18.23
C PHE A 275 -19.46 -46.93 18.80
N LEU A 276 -19.68 -45.70 18.31
CA LEU A 276 -20.79 -44.84 18.74
C LEU A 276 -22.14 -45.27 18.16
N SER A 277 -22.15 -45.92 16.99
CA SER A 277 -23.36 -46.29 16.25
C SER A 277 -23.60 -47.79 16.14
N ASP A 278 -23.08 -48.60 17.09
CA ASP A 278 -23.26 -50.05 17.11
C ASP A 278 -24.74 -50.43 17.32
N PRO A 279 -25.43 -51.04 16.34
CA PRO A 279 -26.85 -51.34 16.45
C PRO A 279 -27.16 -52.43 17.49
N GLN A 280 -26.15 -53.23 17.88
CA GLN A 280 -26.30 -54.27 18.89
C GLN A 280 -26.10 -53.73 20.32
N ARG A 281 -25.68 -52.46 20.46
CA ARG A 281 -25.35 -51.86 21.75
C ARG A 281 -26.11 -50.57 21.96
N SER A 282 -26.85 -50.48 23.07
CA SER A 282 -27.49 -49.22 23.42
C SER A 282 -26.46 -48.14 23.73
N PHE A 283 -26.78 -46.88 23.44
CA PHE A 283 -25.89 -45.75 23.73
C PHE A 283 -25.45 -45.70 25.20
N ALA A 284 -26.36 -45.99 26.13
CA ALA A 284 -26.03 -46.07 27.56
C ALA A 284 -25.01 -47.18 27.86
N ALA A 285 -25.10 -48.34 27.18
CA ALA A 285 -24.11 -49.41 27.32
C ALA A 285 -22.76 -49.02 26.70
N THR A 286 -22.74 -48.26 25.59
CA THR A 286 -21.53 -47.69 25.01
C THR A 286 -20.81 -46.76 25.98
N LEU A 287 -21.54 -45.83 26.62
CA LEU A 287 -20.96 -44.94 27.64
C LEU A 287 -20.41 -45.70 28.84
N ARG A 288 -21.13 -46.72 29.35
CA ARG A 288 -20.62 -47.57 30.43
C ARG A 288 -19.34 -48.30 30.04
N ARG A 289 -19.25 -48.80 28.81
CA ARG A 289 -18.03 -49.44 28.30
C ARG A 289 -16.87 -48.44 28.29
N MET A 290 -17.08 -47.21 27.83
CA MET A 290 -16.04 -46.16 27.87
C MET A 290 -15.53 -45.87 29.29
N MET A 291 -16.37 -46.02 30.31
CA MET A 291 -16.02 -45.80 31.70
C MET A 291 -15.32 -47.00 32.38
N THR A 292 -15.35 -48.19 31.78
CA THR A 292 -14.93 -49.45 32.43
C THR A 292 -13.71 -50.12 31.79
N THR A 293 -13.22 -49.56 30.68
CA THR A 293 -11.98 -49.93 29.98
C THR A 293 -10.89 -48.90 30.23
#